data_AF-T0N0A3-F1
#
_entry.id   AF-T0N0A3-F1
#
_cell.length_a   1.000
_cell.length_b   1.000
_cell.length_c   1.000
_cell.angle_alpha   90.00
_cell.angle_beta   90.00
_cell.angle_gamma   90.00
#
_symmetry.space_group_name_H-M   'P 1'
#
loop_
_entity.id
_entity.type
_entity.pdbx_description
1 polymer ?
#
loop_
_entity_poly.entity_id
_entity_poly.type
_entity_poly.pdbx_seq_one_letter_code
_entity_poly.pdbx_strand_id
1 'polypeptide(L)'
;MAVGQLEYHLYQLEKNGKISSKRDGRYKRYFVSESTSALEKKIAYHMRNKKSRDIIFRLLRSSHEEAEQLRKKTRLNQKEFDMTANALMDDMILKFEGSEIYIVEPDLVKNAIKKVKTSFLNELAESLIDFLDSE
;
A
#
# COMPACT_ATOMS: atom_id res chain seq x y z
N MET A 1 -23.40 19.25 -9.14
CA MET A 1 -23.67 18.17 -10.11
C MET A 1 -22.46 17.28 -10.45
N ALA A 2 -21.24 17.61 -10.01
CA ALA A 2 -20.02 16.87 -10.39
C ALA A 2 -19.92 15.43 -9.84
N VAL A 3 -20.42 15.16 -8.62
CA VAL A 3 -20.31 13.84 -7.97
C VAL A 3 -21.03 12.74 -8.76
N GLY A 4 -22.22 13.03 -9.28
CA GLY A 4 -23.00 12.05 -10.07
C GLY A 4 -22.34 11.69 -11.41
N GLN A 5 -21.65 12.64 -12.05
CA GLN A 5 -20.88 12.34 -13.27
C GLN A 5 -19.62 11.53 -12.98
N LEU A 6 -18.90 11.85 -11.90
CA LEU A 6 -17.74 11.06 -11.48
C LEU A 6 -18.14 9.62 -11.14
N GLU A 7 -19.20 9.42 -10.36
CA GLU A 7 -19.73 8.09 -10.04
C GLU A 7 -20.13 7.31 -11.29
N TYR A 8 -20.79 7.98 -12.25
CA TYR A 8 -21.13 7.38 -13.54
C TYR A 8 -19.89 6.93 -14.32
N HIS A 9 -18.87 7.77 -14.44
CA HIS A 9 -17.64 7.41 -15.15
C HIS A 9 -16.87 6.28 -14.47
N LEU A 10 -16.79 6.30 -13.13
CA LEU A 10 -16.19 5.21 -12.36
C LEU A 10 -16.96 3.90 -12.54
N TYR A 11 -18.30 3.96 -12.58
CA TYR A 11 -19.13 2.80 -12.88
C TYR A 11 -18.89 2.25 -14.30
N GLN A 12 -18.82 3.12 -15.32
CA GLN A 12 -18.55 2.69 -16.70
C GLN A 12 -17.16 2.06 -16.84
N LEU A 13 -16.14 2.65 -16.20
CA LEU A 13 -14.79 2.10 -16.20
C LEU A 13 -14.69 0.75 -15.48
N GLU A 14 -15.42 0.58 -14.37
CA GLU A 14 -15.49 -0.67 -13.62
C GLU A 14 -16.22 -1.75 -14.43
N LYS A 15 -17.36 -1.40 -15.05
CA LYS A 15 -18.14 -2.28 -15.92
C LYS A 15 -17.34 -2.75 -17.15
N ASN A 16 -16.54 -1.86 -17.74
CA ASN A 16 -15.69 -2.16 -18.89
C ASN A 16 -14.36 -2.83 -18.51
N GLY A 17 -14.19 -3.21 -17.23
CA GLY A 17 -13.01 -3.91 -16.74
C GLY A 17 -11.73 -3.06 -16.72
N LYS A 18 -11.80 -1.75 -16.97
CA LYS A 18 -10.62 -0.86 -16.99
C LYS A 18 -10.11 -0.55 -15.59
N ILE A 19 -11.02 -0.52 -14.62
CA ILE A 19 -10.67 -0.41 -13.19
C ILE A 19 -11.39 -1.47 -12.37
N SER A 20 -10.85 -1.77 -11.21
CA SER A 20 -11.49 -2.57 -10.16
C SER A 20 -11.60 -1.75 -8.89
N SER A 21 -12.67 -1.89 -8.13
CA SER A 21 -12.77 -1.24 -6.82
C SER A 21 -12.61 -2.17 -5.62
N LYS A 22 -12.15 -1.62 -4.50
CA LYS A 22 -12.11 -2.27 -3.18
C LYS A 22 -12.57 -1.28 -2.12
N ARG A 23 -13.41 -1.74 -1.19
CA ARG A 23 -13.79 -0.95 -0.01
C ARG A 23 -12.64 -0.99 1.02
N ASP A 24 -12.22 0.17 1.47
CA ASP A 24 -11.21 0.38 2.49
C ASP A 24 -11.77 1.34 3.56
N GLY A 25 -12.34 0.76 4.61
CA GLY A 25 -13.04 1.49 5.65
C GLY A 25 -14.19 2.31 5.07
N ARG A 26 -14.12 3.64 5.23
CA ARG A 26 -15.12 4.60 4.71
C ARG A 26 -14.93 4.96 3.24
N TYR A 27 -13.85 4.49 2.60
CA TYR A 27 -13.49 4.88 1.24
C TYR A 27 -13.69 3.72 0.26
N LYS A 28 -14.15 4.03 -0.96
CA LYS A 28 -14.10 3.12 -2.12
C LYS A 28 -12.87 3.51 -2.95
N ARG A 29 -11.94 2.58 -3.13
CA ARG A 29 -10.71 2.81 -3.90
C ARG A 29 -10.79 2.10 -5.23
N TYR A 30 -10.25 2.73 -6.27
CA TYR A 30 -10.20 2.18 -7.62
C TYR A 30 -8.75 1.92 -8.03
N PHE A 31 -8.53 0.87 -8.81
CA PHE A 31 -7.23 0.44 -9.30
C PHE A 31 -7.32 0.08 -10.77
N VAL A 32 -6.31 0.40 -11.57
CA VAL A 32 -6.25 0.01 -12.99
C VAL A 32 -6.11 -1.51 -13.08
N SER A 33 -7.00 -2.16 -13.83
CA SER A 33 -7.10 -3.63 -13.88
C SER A 33 -5.91 -4.30 -14.57
N GLU A 34 -5.41 -3.71 -15.65
CA GLU A 34 -4.40 -4.34 -16.51
C GLU A 34 -2.97 -4.13 -16.01
N SER A 35 -2.71 -3.08 -15.22
CA SER A 35 -1.34 -2.69 -14.83
C SER A 35 -1.01 -2.91 -13.36
N THR A 36 -1.97 -3.31 -12.52
CA THR A 36 -1.76 -3.41 -11.07
C THR A 36 -2.10 -4.80 -10.56
N SER A 37 -1.08 -5.56 -10.15
CA SER A 37 -1.26 -6.91 -9.62
C SER A 37 -2.04 -6.89 -8.30
N ALA A 38 -2.68 -8.01 -7.94
CA ALA A 38 -3.39 -8.13 -6.66
C ALA A 38 -2.46 -7.85 -5.46
N LEU A 39 -1.19 -8.29 -5.55
CA LEU A 39 -0.17 -8.06 -4.54
C LEU A 39 0.22 -6.58 -4.47
N GLU A 40 0.38 -5.90 -5.60
CA GLU A 40 0.63 -4.44 -5.61
C GLU A 40 -0.50 -3.65 -4.95
N LYS A 41 -1.77 -4.06 -5.14
CA LYS A 41 -2.92 -3.43 -4.47
C LYS A 41 -2.85 -3.62 -2.95
N LYS A 42 -2.48 -4.82 -2.49
CA LYS A 42 -2.26 -5.13 -1.06
C LYS A 42 -1.10 -4.33 -0.48
N ILE A 43 0.02 -4.25 -1.18
CA ILE A 43 1.16 -3.42 -0.78
C ILE A 43 0.73 -1.96 -0.69
N ALA A 44 0.06 -1.41 -1.70
CA ALA A 44 -0.43 -0.04 -1.68
C ALA A 44 -1.39 0.24 -0.50
N TYR A 45 -2.21 -0.74 -0.13
CA TYR A 45 -3.05 -0.68 1.06
C TYR A 45 -2.22 -0.58 2.35
N HIS A 46 -1.28 -1.52 2.56
CA HIS A 46 -0.41 -1.53 3.74
C HIS A 46 0.50 -0.31 3.83
N MET A 47 0.98 0.22 2.70
CA MET A 47 1.80 1.42 2.69
C MET A 47 1.07 2.66 3.20
N ARG A 48 -0.27 2.70 3.23
CA ARG A 48 -1.04 3.80 3.85
C ARG A 48 -1.02 3.73 5.37
N ASN A 49 -0.85 2.55 5.96
CA ASN A 49 -0.74 2.37 7.41
C ASN A 49 0.72 2.58 7.88
N LYS A 50 0.92 3.51 8.82
CA LYS A 50 2.26 3.84 9.35
C LYS A 50 2.97 2.63 9.98
N LYS A 51 2.24 1.74 10.63
CA LYS A 51 2.79 0.56 11.32
C LYS A 51 3.29 -0.47 10.32
N SER A 52 2.45 -0.83 9.34
CA SER A 52 2.85 -1.75 8.25
C SER A 52 4.03 -1.19 7.46
N ARG A 53 4.00 0.12 7.15
CA ARG A 53 5.08 0.81 6.44
C ARG A 53 6.42 0.73 7.18
N ASP A 54 6.41 0.92 8.50
CA ASP A 54 7.63 0.83 9.34
C ASP A 54 8.24 -0.58 9.26
N ILE A 55 7.42 -1.63 9.40
CA ILE A 55 7.86 -3.02 9.29
C ILE A 55 8.46 -3.31 7.90
N ILE A 56 7.73 -2.97 6.82
CA ILE A 56 8.17 -3.22 5.45
C ILE A 56 9.50 -2.51 5.16
N PHE A 57 9.65 -1.24 5.53
CA PHE A 57 10.88 -0.50 5.25
C PHE A 57 12.09 -1.00 6.04
N ARG A 58 11.89 -1.55 7.24
CA ARG A 58 12.97 -2.16 8.00
C ARG A 58 13.45 -3.42 7.31
N LEU A 59 12.53 -4.32 6.97
CA LEU A 59 12.87 -5.56 6.28
C LEU A 59 13.45 -5.34 4.88
N LEU A 60 13.04 -4.29 4.16
CA LEU A 60 13.69 -3.92 2.88
C LEU A 60 15.16 -3.45 3.05
N ARG A 61 15.57 -3.04 4.26
CA ARG A 61 16.96 -2.62 4.54
C ARG A 61 17.83 -3.77 5.05
N SER A 62 17.28 -4.64 5.89
CA SER A 62 17.99 -5.76 6.52
C SER A 62 17.81 -7.10 5.79
N SER A 63 16.92 -7.19 4.80
CA SER A 63 16.49 -8.40 4.06
C SER A 63 15.71 -9.40 4.92
N HIS A 64 16.10 -9.59 6.17
CA HIS A 64 15.43 -10.40 7.17
C HIS A 64 15.75 -9.87 8.58
N GLU A 65 14.85 -10.13 9.53
CA GLU A 65 15.12 -9.90 10.96
C GLU A 65 14.38 -10.89 11.84
N GLU A 66 14.97 -11.24 12.98
CA GLU A 66 14.28 -11.93 14.06
C GLU A 66 13.07 -11.10 14.55
N ALA A 67 11.91 -11.74 14.76
CA ALA A 67 10.67 -11.05 15.12
C ALA A 67 10.77 -10.16 16.37
N GLU A 68 11.43 -10.66 17.41
CA GLU A 68 11.66 -9.92 18.66
C GLU A 68 12.51 -8.66 18.43
N GLN A 69 13.55 -8.77 17.60
CA GLN A 69 14.42 -7.64 17.29
C GLN A 69 13.69 -6.62 16.41
N LEU A 70 12.96 -7.10 15.41
CA LEU A 70 12.16 -6.24 14.54
C LEU A 70 11.13 -5.46 15.37
N ARG A 71 10.41 -6.13 16.28
CA ARG A 71 9.47 -5.49 17.20
C ARG A 71 10.15 -4.40 18.02
N LYS A 72 11.27 -4.70 18.68
CA LYS A 72 12.02 -3.72 19.51
C LYS A 72 12.48 -2.51 18.72
N LYS A 73 12.81 -2.69 17.44
CA LYS A 73 13.19 -1.59 16.54
C LYS A 73 11.97 -0.79 16.07
N THR A 74 10.79 -1.39 15.99
CA THR A 74 9.53 -0.68 15.75
C THR A 74 9.04 0.04 17.02
N ARG A 75 8.13 1.01 16.86
CA ARG A 75 7.47 1.68 18.01
C ARG A 75 6.18 0.96 18.45
N LEU A 76 6.03 -0.31 18.12
CA LEU A 76 4.80 -1.08 18.31
C LEU A 76 4.87 -1.86 19.62
N ASN A 77 3.75 -1.95 20.34
CA ASN A 77 3.61 -2.95 21.40
C ASN A 77 3.43 -4.35 20.79
N GLN A 78 3.50 -5.40 21.64
CA GLN A 78 3.38 -6.80 21.19
C GLN A 78 2.13 -7.04 20.34
N LYS A 79 0.96 -6.66 20.85
CA LYS A 79 -0.32 -6.87 20.18
C LYS A 79 -0.38 -6.15 18.83
N GLU A 80 0.10 -4.91 18.77
CA GLU A 80 0.14 -4.13 17.53
C GLU A 80 1.09 -4.73 16.50
N PHE A 81 2.24 -5.21 16.95
CA PHE A 81 3.21 -5.88 16.08
C PHE A 81 2.62 -7.16 15.50
N ASP A 82 2.09 -8.05 16.34
CA ASP A 82 1.51 -9.32 15.92
C ASP A 82 0.34 -9.11 14.94
N MET A 83 -0.58 -8.19 15.26
CA MET A 83 -1.67 -7.84 14.35
C MET A 83 -1.17 -7.32 13.00
N THR A 84 -0.14 -6.48 13.01
CA THR A 84 0.39 -5.89 11.77
C THR A 84 1.17 -6.92 10.95
N ALA A 85 1.98 -7.76 11.59
CA ALA A 85 2.76 -8.81 10.97
C ALA A 85 1.85 -9.89 10.36
N ASN A 86 0.83 -10.34 11.10
CA ASN A 86 -0.15 -11.31 10.60
C ASN A 86 -0.91 -10.76 9.40
N ALA A 87 -1.38 -9.51 9.45
CA ALA A 87 -2.05 -8.90 8.29
C ALA A 87 -1.15 -8.86 7.04
N LEU A 88 0.15 -8.61 7.21
CA LEU A 88 1.11 -8.64 6.11
C LEU A 88 1.42 -10.07 5.62
N MET A 89 1.32 -11.08 6.48
CA MET A 89 1.48 -12.50 6.11
C MET A 89 0.25 -13.04 5.39
N ASP A 90 -0.96 -12.70 5.88
CA ASP A 90 -2.23 -13.03 5.21
C ASP A 90 -2.27 -12.46 3.79
N ASP A 91 -1.62 -11.30 3.59
CA ASP A 91 -1.48 -10.67 2.29
C ASP A 91 -0.28 -11.14 1.46
N MET A 92 0.46 -12.15 1.92
CA MET A 92 1.62 -12.77 1.28
C MET A 92 2.77 -11.78 1.02
N ILE A 93 2.85 -10.72 1.82
CA ILE A 93 3.93 -9.73 1.76
C ILE A 93 5.12 -10.20 2.61
N LEU A 94 4.83 -10.80 3.76
CA LEU A 94 5.81 -11.36 4.67
C LEU A 94 5.69 -12.88 4.78
N LYS A 95 6.79 -13.52 5.16
CA LYS A 95 6.83 -14.93 5.58
C LYS A 95 7.70 -15.11 6.82
N PHE A 96 7.42 -16.15 7.58
CA PHE A 96 8.27 -16.62 8.66
C PHE A 96 9.10 -17.81 8.19
N GLU A 97 10.39 -17.80 8.52
CA GLU A 97 11.25 -18.99 8.47
C GLU A 97 11.92 -19.12 9.86
N GLY A 98 11.43 -20.07 10.66
CA GLY A 98 11.84 -20.19 12.07
C GLY A 98 11.44 -18.96 12.89
N SER A 99 12.41 -18.28 13.51
CA SER A 99 12.20 -17.05 14.28
C SER A 99 12.35 -15.77 13.46
N GLU A 100 12.69 -15.89 12.17
CA GLU A 100 13.02 -14.76 11.31
C GLU A 100 11.88 -14.43 10.34
N ILE A 101 11.71 -13.14 10.08
CA ILE A 101 10.71 -12.58 9.19
C ILE A 101 11.40 -12.06 7.93
N TYR A 102 10.81 -12.40 6.79
CA TYR A 102 11.29 -12.03 5.46
C TYR A 102 10.19 -11.35 4.66
N ILE A 103 10.59 -10.52 3.70
CA ILE A 103 9.69 -10.12 2.60
C ILE A 103 9.71 -11.23 1.55
N VAL A 104 8.53 -11.69 1.12
CA VAL A 104 8.41 -12.82 0.17
C VAL A 104 9.07 -12.48 -1.17
N GLU A 105 8.75 -11.32 -1.74
CA GLU A 105 9.32 -10.83 -3.00
C GLU A 105 9.81 -9.38 -2.86
N PRO A 106 11.06 -9.16 -2.40
CA PRO A 106 11.57 -7.82 -2.09
C PRO A 106 11.53 -6.84 -3.28
N ASP A 107 11.88 -7.31 -4.49
CA ASP A 107 11.90 -6.47 -5.69
C ASP A 107 10.51 -6.06 -6.15
N LEU A 108 9.53 -6.96 -6.07
CA LEU A 108 8.14 -6.64 -6.36
C LEU A 108 7.62 -5.60 -5.36
N VAL A 109 7.87 -5.80 -4.06
CA VAL A 109 7.50 -4.82 -3.02
C VAL A 109 8.15 -3.47 -3.26
N LYS A 110 9.44 -3.43 -3.61
CA LYS A 110 10.17 -2.19 -3.91
C LYS A 110 9.59 -1.47 -5.13
N ASN A 111 9.26 -2.19 -6.20
CA ASN A 111 8.67 -1.63 -7.41
C ASN A 111 7.25 -1.10 -7.16
N ALA A 112 6.43 -1.84 -6.41
CA ALA A 112 5.11 -1.41 -5.99
C ALA A 112 5.16 -0.11 -5.18
N ILE A 113 6.10 -0.01 -4.23
CA ILE A 113 6.30 1.20 -3.42
C ILE A 113 6.73 2.39 -4.28
N LYS A 114 7.64 2.20 -5.24
CA LYS A 114 8.05 3.25 -6.18
C LYS A 114 6.85 3.76 -6.97
N LYS A 115 6.04 2.87 -7.54
CA LYS A 115 4.84 3.22 -8.31
C LYS A 115 3.83 4.03 -7.49
N VAL A 116 3.59 3.62 -6.24
CA VAL A 116 2.70 4.36 -5.31
C VAL A 116 3.27 5.74 -4.98
N LYS A 117 4.58 5.85 -4.69
CA LYS A 117 5.23 7.12 -4.35
C LYS A 117 5.21 8.10 -5.52
N THR A 118 5.51 7.64 -6.74
CA THR A 118 5.50 8.49 -7.93
C THR A 118 4.10 9.06 -8.20
N SER A 119 3.06 8.22 -8.12
CA SER A 119 1.67 8.69 -8.27
C SER A 119 1.33 9.80 -7.26
N PHE A 120 1.67 9.60 -5.98
CA PHE A 120 1.39 10.57 -4.93
C PHE A 120 2.17 11.88 -5.09
N LEU A 121 3.44 11.82 -5.45
CA LEU A 121 4.25 13.02 -5.66
C LEU A 121 3.79 13.83 -6.87
N ASN A 122 3.34 13.17 -7.94
CA ASN A 122 2.79 13.84 -9.10
C ASN A 122 1.47 14.55 -8.76
N GLU A 123 0.55 13.88 -8.06
CA GLU A 123 -0.70 14.49 -7.58
C GLU A 123 -0.44 15.72 -6.69
N LEU A 124 0.55 15.65 -5.78
CA LEU A 124 0.94 16.79 -4.95
C LEU A 124 1.53 17.93 -5.79
N ALA A 125 2.37 17.61 -6.78
CA ALA A 125 2.97 18.61 -7.64
C ALA A 125 1.91 19.34 -8.49
N GLU A 126 0.98 18.59 -9.09
CA GLU A 126 -0.15 19.15 -9.85
C GLU A 126 -1.02 20.04 -8.95
N SER A 127 -1.40 19.57 -7.76
CA SER A 127 -2.19 20.35 -6.82
C SER A 127 -1.50 21.63 -6.33
N LEU A 128 -0.16 21.63 -6.23
CA LEU A 128 0.61 22.82 -5.88
C LEU A 128 0.68 23.81 -7.04
N ILE A 129 0.83 23.32 -8.27
CA ILE A 129 0.80 24.17 -9.48
C ILE A 129 -0.56 24.84 -9.61
N ASP A 130 -1.65 24.07 -9.51
CA ASP A 130 -3.01 24.61 -9.56
C ASP A 130 -3.24 25.69 -8.49
N PHE A 131 -2.71 25.48 -7.27
CA PHE A 131 -2.78 26.48 -6.20
C PHE A 131 -2.03 27.78 -6.54
N LEU A 132 -0.86 27.68 -7.16
CA LEU A 132 -0.03 28.83 -7.55
C LEU A 132 -0.58 29.57 -8.77
N ASP A 133 -1.20 28.87 -9.71
CA ASP A 133 -1.85 29.44 -10.90
C ASP A 133 -3.23 30.05 -10.59
N SER A 134 -3.73 29.87 -9.35
CA SER A 134 -4.99 30.43 -8.86
C SER A 134 -4.86 31.85 -8.28
N GLU A 135 -3.66 32.44 -8.28
CA GLU A 135 -3.38 33.85 -7.92
C GLU A 135 -3.23 34.74 -9.16
#